data_AF-A0A2H9LVG8-F1
#
_entry.id   AF-A0A2H9LVG8-F1
#
_cell.length_a   1.000
_cell.length_b   1.000
_cell.length_c   1.000
_cell.angle_alpha   90.00
_cell.angle_beta   90.00
_cell.angle_gamma   90.00
#
_symmetry.space_group_name_H-M   'P 1'
#
loop_
_entity.id
_entity.type
_entity.pdbx_description
1 polymer ?
#
loop_
_entity_poly.entity_id
_entity_poly.type
_entity_poly.pdbx_seq_one_letter_code
_entity_poly.pdbx_strand_id
1 'polypeptide(L)' 'MLHTDLGKNFIRAINAKTKQVIGKEYILKHRDGIEIITR' A
#
# COMPACT_ATOMS: atom_id res chain seq x y z
N MET A 1 14.41 4.05 -2.02
CA MET A 1 13.92 3.05 -1.05
C MET A 1 13.03 3.81 -0.07
N LEU A 2 11.72 3.60 -0.10
CA LEU A 2 10.67 4.39 0.56
C LEU A 2 10.62 4.15 2.08
N HIS A 3 11.75 4.40 2.75
CA HIS A 3 11.98 4.59 4.19
C HIS A 3 11.32 3.63 5.20
N THR A 4 12.12 3.20 6.18
CA THR A 4 11.73 2.33 7.29
C THR A 4 10.47 2.79 8.04
N ASP A 5 10.19 4.09 8.03
CA ASP A 5 9.07 4.72 8.74
C ASP A 5 7.71 4.39 8.11
N LEU A 6 7.64 4.27 6.77
CA LEU A 6 6.43 3.82 6.07
C LEU A 6 6.08 2.38 6.43
N GLY A 7 7.09 1.52 6.60
CA GLY A 7 6.91 0.13 7.01
C GLY A 7 6.52 -0.02 8.49
N LYS A 8 7.12 0.79 9.38
CA LYS A 8 6.85 0.76 10.83
C LYS A 8 5.41 1.14 11.17
N ASN A 9 4.86 2.14 10.49
CA ASN A 9 3.52 2.67 10.78
C ASN A 9 2.45 2.20 9.78
N PHE A 10 2.76 1.24 8.91
CA PHE A 10 1.81 0.71 7.94
C PHE A 10 0.59 0.09 8.64
N ILE A 11 -0.61 0.60 8.32
CA ILE A 11 -1.89 0.03 8.76
C ILE A 11 -2.47 -0.86 7.66
N ARG A 12 -2.67 -0.29 6.46
CA ARG A 12 -3.22 -0.99 5.30
C ARG A 12 -2.91 -0.22 4.02
N ALA A 13 -3.08 -0.89 2.88
CA ALA A 13 -3.04 -0.24 1.57
C ALA A 13 -4.39 -0.41 0.87
N ILE A 14 -4.72 0.52 -0.03
CA ILE A 14 -5.95 0.48 -0.84
C ILE A 14 -5.55 0.64 -2.30
N ASN A 15 -6.08 -0.23 -3.17
CA ASN A 15 -5.95 -0.03 -4.61
C ASN A 15 -6.84 1.16 -5.02
N ALA A 16 -6.24 2.23 -5.50
CA ALA A 16 -6.93 3.49 -5.80
C ALA A 16 -7.99 3.35 -6.89
N LYS A 17 -7.86 2.35 -7.78
CA LYS A 17 -8.77 2.09 -8.91
C LYS A 17 -9.98 1.25 -8.49
N THR A 18 -9.74 0.17 -7.74
CA THR A 18 -10.81 -0.78 -7.35
C THR A 18 -11.38 -0.50 -5.97
N LYS A 19 -10.75 0.38 -5.19
CA LYS A 19 -11.05 0.66 -3.78
C LYS A 19 -10.98 -0.56 -2.86
N GLN A 20 -10.30 -1.62 -3.30
CA GLN A 20 -10.07 -2.82 -2.49
C GLN A 20 -8.93 -2.61 -1.49
N VAL A 21 -9.11 -3.10 -0.27
CA VAL A 21 -8.03 -3.20 0.71
C VAL A 21 -7.05 -4.28 0.27
N ILE A 22 -5.77 -3.95 0.23
CA ILE A 22 -4.68 -4.87 -0.11
C ILE A 22 -3.69 -5.00 1.05
N GLY A 23 -3.22 -6.22 1.28
CA GLY A 23 -2.28 -6.57 2.34
C GLY A 23 -0.82 -6.40 1.92
N LYS A 24 0.10 -6.65 2.87
CA LYS A 24 1.55 -6.57 2.66
C LYS A 24 2.08 -7.53 1.60
N GLU A 25 1.41 -8.67 1.43
CA GLU A 25 1.78 -9.71 0.44
C GLU A 25 1.27 -9.42 -0.98
N TYR A 26 0.63 -8.26 -1.21
CA TYR A 26 0.12 -7.93 -2.54
C TYR A 26 1.26 -7.68 -3.52
N ILE A 27 1.32 -8.50 -4.57
CA ILE A 27 2.25 -8.31 -5.67
C ILE A 27 1.78 -7.14 -6.54
N LEU A 28 2.56 -6.05 -6.52
CA LEU A 28 2.31 -4.86 -7.33
C LEU A 28 2.32 -5.19 -8.83
N LYS A 29 1.34 -4.65 -9.55
CA LYS A 29 1.25 -4.76 -11.01
C LYS A 29 1.59 -3.42 -11.67
N HIS A 30 2.04 -3.50 -12.92
CA HIS A 30 2.37 -2.31 -13.69
C HIS A 30 1.18 -1.35 -13.77
N ARG A 31 1.40 -0.09 -13.39
CA ARG A 31 0.41 1.01 -13.30
C ARG A 31 -0.62 0.88 -12.17
N ASP A 32 -0.35 0.09 -11.13
CA ASP A 32 -1.15 0.18 -9.91
C ASP A 32 -0.96 1.54 -9.24
N GLY A 33 -2.09 2.13 -8.82
CA GLY A 33 -2.10 3.25 -7.90
C GLY A 33 -2.47 2.73 -6.52
N ILE A 34 -1.56 2.82 -5.57
CA ILE A 34 -1.76 2.32 -4.21
C ILE A 34 -1.75 3.48 -3.22
N GLU A 35 -2.83 3.61 -2.46
CA GLU A 35 -2.92 4.52 -1.32
C GLU A 35 -2.45 3.77 -0.07
N ILE A 36 -1.36 4.23 0.54
CA ILE A 36 -0.85 3.66 1.80
C ILE A 36 -1.45 4.46 2.96
N ILE A 37 -2.05 3.76 3.91
CA ILE A 37 -2.55 4.34 5.15
C ILE A 37 -1.57 3.98 6.25
N THR A 38 -0.94 5.01 6.83
CA THR A 38 -0.11 4.90 8.02
C THR A 38 -0.82 5.54 9.22
N ARG A 39 -0.37 5.18 10.42
CA ARG A 39 -0.81 5.83 11.66
C ARG A 39 -0.32 7.27 11.77
#